data_AF-A0AAW4L2B6-F1
#
_entry.id   AF-A0AAW4L2B6-F1
#
_cell.length_a   1.000
_cell.length_b   1.000
_cell.length_c   1.000
_cell.angle_alpha   90.00
_cell.angle_beta   90.00
_cell.angle_gamma   90.00
#
_symmetry.space_group_name_H-M   'P 1'
#
loop_
_entity.id
_entity.type
_entity.pdbx_description
1 polymer ?
#
loop_
_entity_poly.entity_id
_entity_poly.type
_entity_poly.pdbx_seq_one_letter_code
_entity_poly.pdbx_strand_id
1 'polypeptide(L)'
;PTGVPEENVAAYYRRRAEHDVGLILSEGTAIDRPGARNDPGVPLFHGDQALTGWKQVIDGVHAAGGKMGPQIWHVGSVANMFNDWAPETGIEGPSG
;
A
#
# COMPACT_ATOMS: atom_id res chain seq x y z
N PRO A 1 11.82 3.53 3.97
CA PRO A 1 11.00 2.39 3.47
C PRO A 1 10.75 2.56 1.96
N THR A 2 10.99 1.51 1.15
CA THR A 2 10.94 1.55 -0.33
C THR A 2 9.54 1.30 -0.92
N GLY A 3 8.50 1.31 -0.09
CA GLY A 3 7.12 0.96 -0.49
C GLY A 3 6.90 -0.54 -0.73
N VAL A 4 7.87 -1.40 -0.38
CA VAL A 4 7.75 -2.86 -0.45
C VAL A 4 7.28 -3.40 0.91
N PRO A 5 6.18 -4.17 0.98
CA PRO A 5 5.77 -4.82 2.22
C PRO A 5 6.79 -5.87 2.67
N GLU A 6 7.21 -5.79 3.92
CA GLU A 6 8.13 -6.74 4.56
C GLU A 6 7.40 -7.62 5.60
N GLU A 7 8.15 -8.49 6.27
CA GLU A 7 7.62 -9.46 7.24
C GLU A 7 6.79 -8.81 8.36
N ASN A 8 7.19 -7.63 8.82
CA ASN A 8 6.43 -6.87 9.83
C ASN A 8 5.02 -6.49 9.35
N VAL A 9 4.86 -6.15 8.06
CA VAL A 9 3.55 -5.84 7.45
C VAL A 9 2.71 -7.11 7.34
N ALA A 10 3.30 -8.23 6.93
CA ALA A 10 2.60 -9.52 6.88
C ALA A 10 2.12 -9.96 8.27
N ALA A 11 2.99 -9.88 9.28
CA ALA A 11 2.65 -10.19 10.67
C ALA A 11 1.56 -9.24 11.24
N TYR A 12 1.55 -7.97 10.81
CA TYR A 12 0.54 -7.00 11.20
C TYR A 12 -0.86 -7.36 10.67
N TYR A 13 -0.98 -7.77 9.41
CA TYR A 13 -2.28 -8.13 8.81
C TYR A 13 -2.75 -9.53 9.24
N ARG A 14 -1.84 -10.51 9.31
CA ARG A 14 -2.16 -11.85 9.82
C ARG A 14 -2.79 -11.81 11.21
N ARG A 15 -2.19 -11.04 12.13
CA ARG A 15 -2.69 -10.89 13.51
C ARG A 15 -4.14 -10.38 13.57
N ARG A 16 -4.55 -9.51 12.64
CA ARG A 16 -5.94 -9.04 12.56
C ARG A 16 -6.89 -10.16 12.19
N ALA A 17 -6.51 -10.97 11.20
CA ALA A 17 -7.28 -12.14 10.82
C ALA A 17 -7.35 -13.18 11.96
N GLU A 18 -6.25 -13.39 12.71
CA GLU A 18 -6.22 -14.25 13.91
C GLU A 18 -7.15 -13.75 15.05
N HIS A 19 -7.55 -12.48 15.02
CA HIS A 19 -8.53 -11.89 15.95
C HIS A 19 -9.90 -11.66 15.29
N ASP A 20 -10.33 -12.63 14.46
CA ASP A 20 -11.68 -12.74 13.90
C ASP A 20 -12.12 -11.60 12.95
N VAL A 21 -11.18 -10.85 12.36
CA VAL A 21 -11.51 -9.89 11.31
C VAL A 21 -11.77 -10.63 9.99
N GLY A 22 -13.04 -10.65 9.55
CA GLY A 22 -13.47 -11.40 8.36
C GLY A 22 -13.01 -10.81 7.02
N LEU A 23 -12.93 -9.49 6.88
CA LEU A 23 -12.46 -8.80 5.68
C LEU A 23 -11.49 -7.67 6.06
N ILE A 24 -10.33 -7.67 5.43
CA ILE A 24 -9.28 -6.66 5.58
C ILE A 24 -9.12 -5.91 4.25
N LEU A 25 -9.23 -4.59 4.29
CA LEU A 25 -8.70 -3.73 3.23
C LEU A 25 -7.35 -3.20 3.70
N SER A 26 -6.33 -3.27 2.84
CA SER A 26 -5.03 -2.68 3.16
C SER A 26 -5.14 -1.17 3.35
N GLU A 27 -4.08 -0.57 3.87
CA GLU A 27 -3.80 0.84 3.65
C GLU A 27 -3.75 1.20 2.15
N GLY A 28 -3.76 2.50 1.84
CA GLY A 28 -3.68 3.00 0.47
C GLY A 28 -2.39 2.54 -0.22
N THR A 29 -2.54 1.85 -1.35
CA THR A 29 -1.42 1.34 -2.14
C THR A 29 -1.38 2.01 -3.51
N ALA A 30 -0.20 2.51 -3.90
CA ALA A 30 -0.01 3.25 -5.14
C ALA A 30 0.06 2.32 -6.36
N ILE A 31 -0.54 2.77 -7.46
CA ILE A 31 -0.40 2.15 -8.79
C ILE A 31 0.93 2.53 -9.45
N ASP A 32 1.24 1.93 -10.61
CA ASP A 32 2.42 2.26 -11.43
C ASP A 32 2.30 3.63 -12.12
N ARG A 33 2.26 4.68 -11.29
CA ARG A 33 2.16 6.08 -11.69
C ARG A 33 2.86 6.92 -10.63
N PRO A 34 3.98 7.60 -10.96
CA PRO A 34 4.76 8.34 -9.97
C PRO A 34 3.94 9.35 -9.16
N GLY A 35 3.03 10.08 -9.80
CA GLY A 35 2.14 11.06 -9.17
C GLY A 35 1.03 10.49 -8.28
N ALA A 36 0.89 9.16 -8.17
CA ALA A 36 -0.15 8.53 -7.36
C ALA A 36 0.08 8.65 -5.85
N ARG A 37 1.31 8.92 -5.41
CA ARG A 37 1.69 9.03 -3.99
C ARG A 37 2.32 10.38 -3.68
N ASN A 38 2.08 10.86 -2.46
CA ASN A 38 2.67 12.08 -1.91
C ASN A 38 3.72 11.77 -0.81
N ASP A 39 4.01 10.51 -0.54
CA ASP A 39 5.02 10.09 0.43
C ASP A 39 5.79 8.87 -0.11
N PRO A 40 7.14 8.84 0.01
CA PRO A 40 7.94 7.73 -0.50
C PRO A 40 7.70 6.42 0.26
N GLY A 41 7.11 6.48 1.46
CA GLY A 41 6.74 5.34 2.28
C GLY A 41 5.40 4.70 1.91
N VAL A 42 4.58 5.32 1.05
CA VAL A 42 3.33 4.70 0.58
C VAL A 42 3.65 3.38 -0.11
N PRO A 43 3.01 2.26 0.28
CA PRO A 43 3.23 0.97 -0.34
C PRO A 43 2.88 0.97 -1.83
N LEU A 44 3.65 0.24 -2.62
CA LEU A 44 3.41 0.04 -4.05
C LEU A 44 2.55 -1.20 -4.27
N PHE A 45 1.64 -1.14 -5.25
CA PHE A 45 0.86 -2.28 -5.74
C PHE A 45 1.15 -2.54 -7.22
N HIS A 46 2.44 -2.51 -7.55
CA HIS A 46 2.97 -2.81 -8.88
C HIS A 46 4.45 -3.24 -8.76
N GLY A 47 4.97 -3.90 -9.79
CA GLY A 47 6.34 -4.41 -9.79
C GLY A 47 6.54 -5.67 -8.95
N ASP A 48 7.46 -6.53 -9.37
CA ASP A 48 7.59 -7.89 -8.84
C ASP A 48 7.93 -7.93 -7.35
N GLN A 49 8.78 -7.02 -6.88
CA GLN A 49 9.19 -6.98 -5.47
C GLN A 49 8.03 -6.66 -4.54
N ALA A 50 7.27 -5.60 -4.85
CA ALA A 50 6.13 -5.20 -4.02
C ALA A 50 4.99 -6.22 -4.11
N LEU A 51 4.70 -6.77 -5.30
CA LEU A 51 3.68 -7.80 -5.46
C LEU A 51 4.07 -9.12 -4.76
N THR A 52 5.36 -9.46 -4.70
CA THR A 52 5.84 -10.59 -3.89
C THR A 52 5.63 -10.35 -2.40
N GLY A 53 5.92 -9.15 -1.91
CA GLY A 53 5.63 -8.75 -0.51
C GLY A 53 4.13 -8.84 -0.19
N TRP A 54 3.27 -8.27 -1.04
CA TRP A 54 1.82 -8.36 -0.88
C TRP A 54 1.29 -9.79 -0.96
N LYS A 55 1.91 -10.65 -1.77
CA LYS A 55 1.59 -12.08 -1.80
C LYS A 55 1.80 -12.73 -0.43
N GLN A 56 2.91 -12.43 0.25
CA GLN A 56 3.16 -12.96 1.59
C GLN A 56 2.12 -12.45 2.61
N VAL A 57 1.73 -11.17 2.48
CA VAL A 57 0.69 -10.57 3.34
C VAL A 57 -0.66 -11.28 3.16
N ILE A 58 -1.13 -11.41 1.92
CA ILE A 58 -2.45 -12.01 1.64
C ILE A 58 -2.46 -13.51 1.97
N ASP A 59 -1.36 -14.23 1.72
CA ASP A 59 -1.22 -15.64 2.09
C ASP A 59 -1.33 -15.82 3.61
N GLY A 60 -0.71 -14.92 4.41
CA GLY A 60 -0.81 -14.92 5.86
C GLY A 60 -2.23 -14.65 6.38
N VAL A 61 -2.95 -13.70 5.77
CA VAL A 61 -4.35 -13.43 6.11
C VAL A 61 -5.26 -14.62 5.77
N HIS A 62 -5.09 -15.20 4.58
CA HIS A 62 -5.87 -16.37 4.16
C HIS A 62 -5.61 -17.59 5.04
N ALA A 63 -4.35 -17.83 5.44
CA ALA A 63 -3.99 -18.92 6.35
C ALA A 63 -4.64 -18.77 7.74
N ALA A 64 -4.87 -17.52 8.18
CA ALA A 64 -5.59 -17.22 9.42
C ALA A 64 -7.12 -17.20 9.26
N GLY A 65 -7.66 -17.54 8.08
CA GLY A 65 -9.10 -17.61 7.82
C GLY A 65 -9.76 -16.30 7.37
N GLY A 66 -9.02 -15.21 7.29
CA GLY A 66 -9.53 -13.91 6.83
C GLY A 66 -9.60 -13.80 5.30
N LYS A 67 -10.22 -12.72 4.81
CA LYS A 67 -10.15 -12.27 3.41
C LYS A 67 -9.47 -10.92 3.33
N MET A 68 -8.80 -10.64 2.22
CA MET A 68 -8.13 -9.36 2.02
C MET A 68 -8.15 -8.86 0.58
N GLY A 69 -8.18 -7.55 0.42
CA GLY A 69 -7.95 -6.86 -0.84
C GLY A 69 -7.19 -5.53 -0.66
N PRO A 70 -6.54 -5.01 -1.71
CA PRO A 70 -5.84 -3.74 -1.64
C PRO A 70 -6.81 -2.55 -1.75
N GLN A 71 -6.49 -1.45 -1.07
CA GLN A 71 -7.06 -0.13 -1.40
C GLN A 71 -6.21 0.52 -2.50
N ILE A 72 -6.65 0.42 -3.75
CA ILE A 72 -5.98 1.10 -4.87
C ILE A 72 -6.13 2.61 -4.74
N TRP A 73 -5.01 3.33 -4.74
CA TRP A 73 -4.99 4.73 -4.30
C TRP A 73 -4.21 5.65 -5.23
N HIS A 74 -4.73 6.87 -5.37
CA HIS A 74 -4.09 8.03 -6.00
C HIS A 74 -4.41 9.27 -5.15
N VAL A 75 -3.39 10.02 -4.76
CA VAL A 75 -3.54 11.19 -3.85
C VAL A 75 -4.07 12.44 -4.54
N GLY A 76 -3.88 12.54 -5.86
CA GLY A 76 -4.25 13.73 -6.61
C GLY A 76 -3.42 14.92 -6.15
N SER A 77 -4.07 16.05 -5.87
CA SER A 77 -3.37 17.32 -5.62
C SER A 77 -2.87 17.50 -4.19
N VAL A 78 -2.82 16.43 -3.40
CA VAL A 78 -2.41 16.46 -2.00
C VAL A 78 -0.89 16.35 -1.91
N ALA A 79 -0.23 17.39 -1.40
CA ALA A 79 1.21 17.39 -1.12
C ALA A 79 1.57 16.58 0.14
N ASN A 80 2.85 16.29 0.35
CA ASN A 80 3.31 15.78 1.65
C ASN A 80 3.09 16.85 2.74
N MET A 81 2.62 16.43 3.92
CA MET A 81 2.34 17.35 5.02
C MET A 81 3.53 17.55 5.97
N PHE A 82 4.56 16.71 5.86
CA PHE A 82 5.64 16.60 6.85
C PHE A 82 7.03 16.93 6.29
N ASN A 83 7.22 16.83 4.97
CA ASN A 83 8.48 17.14 4.30
C ASN A 83 8.24 17.71 2.90
N ASP A 84 9.32 18.00 2.18
CA ASP A 84 9.35 18.58 0.83
C ASP A 84 9.42 17.51 -0.29
N TRP A 85 9.22 16.24 0.04
CA TRP A 85 9.22 15.19 -0.97
C TRP A 85 8.08 15.38 -1.97
N ALA A 86 8.41 15.24 -3.24
CA ALA A 86 7.46 15.26 -4.34
C ALA A 86 7.77 14.10 -5.31
N PRO A 87 6.75 13.54 -5.97
CA PRO A 87 6.97 12.58 -7.04
C PRO A 87 7.68 13.25 -8.24
N GLU A 88 8.42 12.47 -9.01
CA GLU A 88 9.21 12.96 -10.16
C GLU A 88 8.35 13.67 -11.22
N THR A 89 7.10 13.23 -11.38
CA THR A 89 6.13 13.83 -12.31
C THR A 89 5.46 15.10 -11.78
N GLY A 90 5.77 15.50 -10.54
CA GLY A 90 5.05 16.56 -9.84
C GLY A 90 3.68 16.12 -9.31
N ILE A 91 3.04 17.02 -8.58
CA ILE A 91 1.69 16.82 -8.03
C ILE A 91 0.69 16.85 -9.18
N GLU A 92 -0.22 15.87 -9.22
CA GLU A 92 -1.22 15.76 -10.28
C GLU A 92 -2.58 16.28 -9.82
N GLY A 93 -3.36 16.82 -10.74
CA GLY A 93 -4.73 17.26 -10.47
C GLY A 93 -5.62 17.11 -11.69
N PRO A 94 -6.95 17.23 -11.51
CA PRO A 94 -7.88 17.16 -12.63
C PRO A 94 -7.71 18.31 -13.64
N SER A 95 -6.97 19.36 -13.29
CA SER A 95 -6.74 20.55 -14.10
C SER A 95 -5.43 20.56 -14.89
N GLY A 96 -4.64 19.48 -14.81
CA GLY A 96 -3.27 19.45 -15.32
C GLY A 96 -2.26 19.89 -14.28
#